data_AF-A0A7X6SY95-F1
#
_entry.id   AF-A0A7X6SY95-F1
#
_cell.length_a   1.000
_cell.length_b   1.000
_cell.length_c   1.000
_cell.angle_alpha   90.00
_cell.angle_beta   90.00
_cell.angle_gamma   90.00
#
_symmetry.space_group_name_H-M   'P 1'
#
loop_
_entity.id
_entity.type
_entity.pdbx_description
1 polymer ?
#
loop_
_entity_poly.entity_id
_entity_poly.type
_entity_poly.pdbx_seq_one_letter_code
_entity_poly.pdbx_strand_id
1 'polypeptide(L)'
;MLPFNIQLIFAFLLGLAIGSFLNVCIYRLPIRKSIVTPPSGCPACGYMIRFYDNIPVLSYLLLRGRCRNCRSHISLIYPAVELATGLISMALLVKFNILNANFPSFFVYLIFISALICIG
;
A
#
# COMPACT_ATOMS: atom_id res chain seq x y z
N MET A 1 8.33 14.90 -21.86
CA MET A 1 7.24 14.17 -21.19
C MET A 1 7.67 12.72 -21.05
N LEU A 2 7.61 12.12 -19.86
CA LEU A 2 7.90 10.68 -19.69
C LEU A 2 6.89 9.85 -20.50
N PRO A 3 7.29 8.75 -21.15
CA PRO A 3 6.38 7.88 -21.87
C PRO A 3 5.30 7.31 -20.94
N PHE A 4 4.08 7.13 -21.46
CA PHE A 4 2.91 6.72 -20.69
C PHE A 4 3.12 5.42 -19.89
N ASN A 5 3.86 4.47 -20.46
CA ASN A 5 4.20 3.21 -19.79
C ASN A 5 5.02 3.43 -18.51
N ILE A 6 5.97 4.37 -18.51
CA ILE A 6 6.76 4.69 -17.32
C ILE A 6 5.88 5.36 -16.26
N GLN A 7 4.94 6.22 -16.67
CA GLN A 7 3.99 6.84 -15.75
C GLN A 7 3.07 5.80 -15.09
N LEU A 8 2.61 4.80 -15.84
CA LEU A 8 1.80 3.69 -15.31
C LEU A 8 2.56 2.88 -14.26
N ILE A 9 3.79 2.47 -14.56
CA ILE A 9 4.63 1.74 -13.62
C ILE A 9 4.85 2.57 -12.35
N PHE A 10 5.15 3.86 -12.52
CA PHE A 10 5.32 4.77 -11.38
C PHE A 10 4.05 4.90 -10.54
N ALA A 11 2.88 5.09 -11.17
CA ALA A 11 1.61 5.17 -10.46
C ALA A 11 1.28 3.87 -9.71
N PHE A 12 1.58 2.72 -10.30
CA PHE A 12 1.42 1.42 -9.65
C PHE A 12 2.29 1.29 -8.41
N LEU A 13 3.59 1.55 -8.54
CA LEU A 13 4.55 1.48 -7.43
C LEU A 13 4.20 2.47 -6.32
N LEU A 14 3.78 3.68 -6.69
CA LEU A 14 3.29 4.68 -5.75
C LEU A 14 2.05 4.16 -5.00
N GLY A 15 1.09 3.58 -5.72
CA GLY A 15 -0.12 3.01 -5.11
C GLY A 15 0.18 1.83 -4.20
N LEU A 16 1.12 0.95 -4.55
CA LEU A 16 1.60 -0.13 -3.68
C LEU A 16 2.20 0.42 -2.38
N ALA A 17 3.04 1.46 -2.48
CA ALA A 17 3.66 2.10 -1.32
C ALA A 17 2.60 2.75 -0.41
N ILE A 18 1.63 3.45 -0.99
CA ILE A 18 0.49 4.03 -0.26
C ILE A 18 -0.33 2.92 0.41
N GLY A 19 -0.66 1.85 -0.30
CA GLY A 19 -1.40 0.72 0.26
C GLY A 19 -0.69 0.06 1.44
N SER A 20 0.64 -0.03 1.40
CA SER A 20 1.43 -0.54 2.53
C SER A 20 1.35 0.37 3.75
N PHE A 21 1.36 1.69 3.54
CA PHE A 21 1.10 2.66 4.61
C PHE A 21 -0.33 2.59 5.14
N LEU A 22 -1.33 2.41 4.26
CA LEU A 22 -2.74 2.27 4.65
C LEU A 22 -2.97 1.08 5.58
N ASN A 23 -2.28 -0.04 5.37
CA ASN A 23 -2.33 -1.17 6.30
C ASN A 23 -1.93 -0.79 7.74
N VAL A 24 -0.98 0.13 7.91
CA VAL A 24 -0.59 0.65 9.23
C VAL A 24 -1.72 1.51 9.80
N CYS A 25 -2.30 2.39 8.99
CA CYS A 25 -3.38 3.28 9.43
C CYS A 25 -4.65 2.51 9.81
N ILE A 26 -5.11 1.57 8.96
CA ILE A 26 -6.28 0.71 9.20
C ILE A 26 -6.14 -0.04 10.51
N TYR A 27 -4.96 -0.59 10.81
CA TYR A 27 -4.74 -1.34 12.05
C TYR A 27 -4.61 -0.44 13.29
N ARG A 28 -3.93 0.72 13.18
CA ARG A 28 -3.53 1.53 14.34
C ARG A 28 -4.50 2.65 14.72
N LEU A 29 -5.19 3.24 13.75
CA LEU A 29 -6.11 4.36 13.99
C LEU A 29 -7.28 3.98 14.92
N PRO A 30 -7.99 2.84 14.72
CA PRO A 30 -9.13 2.48 15.57
C PRO A 30 -8.76 2.28 17.05
N ILE A 31 -7.54 1.81 17.30
CA ILE A 31 -6.99 1.57 18.63
C ILE A 31 -6.17 2.75 19.18
N ARG A 32 -6.22 3.92 18.52
CA ARG A 32 -5.49 5.16 18.87
C ARG A 32 -3.99 4.95 19.12
N LYS A 33 -3.36 4.05 18.37
CA LYS A 33 -1.92 3.78 18.45
C LYS A 33 -1.16 4.71 17.50
N SER A 34 0.05 5.10 17.91
CA SER A 34 0.94 5.92 17.06
C SER A 34 1.25 5.22 15.73
N ILE A 35 1.15 5.96 14.64
CA ILE A 35 1.45 5.49 13.27
C ILE A 35 2.97 5.40 13.07
N VAL A 36 3.75 6.22 13.79
CA VAL A 36 5.20 6.33 13.63
C VAL A 36 5.95 5.30 14.47
N THR A 37 5.48 5.04 15.70
CA THR A 37 6.19 4.21 16.68
C THR A 37 5.24 3.24 17.40
N PRO A 38 5.62 1.98 17.65
CA PRO A 38 6.83 1.27 17.19
C PRO A 38 6.82 0.96 15.68
N PRO A 39 7.93 0.52 15.06
CA PRO A 39 7.94 0.07 13.67
C PRO A 39 6.98 -1.12 13.43
N SER A 40 6.68 -1.41 12.16
CA SER A 40 5.90 -2.58 11.78
C SER A 40 6.55 -3.85 12.33
N GLY A 41 5.77 -4.64 13.07
CA GLY A 41 6.22 -5.85 13.73
C GLY A 41 5.24 -6.98 13.45
N CYS A 42 5.72 -8.22 13.49
CA CYS A 42 4.85 -9.38 13.37
C CYS A 42 3.83 -9.39 14.53
N PRO A 43 2.53 -9.54 14.27
CA PRO A 43 1.51 -9.51 15.33
C PRO A 43 1.61 -10.70 16.30
N ALA A 44 2.20 -11.82 15.87
CA ALA A 44 2.31 -13.03 16.68
C ALA A 44 3.56 -13.04 17.59
N CYS A 45 4.72 -12.64 17.07
CA CYS A 45 5.99 -12.73 17.81
C CYS A 45 6.62 -11.39 18.17
N GLY A 46 6.05 -10.26 17.73
CA GLY A 46 6.61 -8.93 17.96
C GLY A 46 7.93 -8.65 17.24
N TYR A 47 8.44 -9.59 16.43
CA TYR A 47 9.68 -9.40 15.68
C TYR A 47 9.55 -8.21 14.74
N MET A 48 10.48 -7.26 14.84
CA MET A 48 10.52 -6.07 13.99
C MET A 48 10.77 -6.47 12.53
N ILE A 49 9.86 -6.05 11.65
CA ILE A 49 9.95 -6.36 10.23
C ILE A 49 11.07 -5.52 9.63
N ARG A 50 12.03 -6.17 8.98
CA ARG A 50 13.14 -5.49 8.29
C ARG A 50 12.59 -4.74 7.08
N PHE A 51 13.24 -3.66 6.67
CA PHE A 51 12.75 -2.80 5.58
C PHE A 51 12.45 -3.57 4.28
N TYR A 52 13.24 -4.60 3.95
CA TYR A 52 13.03 -5.41 2.74
C TYR A 52 11.90 -6.44 2.88
N ASP A 53 11.49 -6.80 4.10
CA ASP A 53 10.31 -7.62 4.35
C ASP A 53 9.02 -6.75 4.37
N ASN A 54 9.16 -5.41 4.31
CA ASN A 54 8.09 -4.44 4.09
C ASN A 54 7.90 -4.08 2.60
N ILE A 55 8.59 -4.73 1.65
CA ILE A 55 8.37 -4.46 0.22
C ILE A 55 6.96 -4.96 -0.15
N PRO A 56 6.04 -4.09 -0.61
CA PRO A 56 4.64 -4.43 -0.81
C PRO A 56 4.49 -5.61 -1.77
N VAL A 57 3.59 -6.54 -1.46
CA VAL A 57 3.22 -7.75 -2.23
C VAL A 57 4.36 -8.75 -2.45
N LEU A 58 5.54 -8.30 -2.85
CA LEU A 58 6.72 -9.10 -3.13
C LEU A 58 7.18 -9.86 -1.88
N SER A 59 7.27 -9.19 -0.73
CA SER A 59 7.68 -9.83 0.53
C SER A 59 6.69 -10.92 0.94
N TYR A 60 5.38 -10.67 0.74
CA TYR A 60 4.33 -11.63 1.04
C TYR A 60 4.44 -12.87 0.15
N LEU A 61 4.65 -12.70 -1.15
CA LEU A 61 4.82 -13.79 -2.11
C LEU A 61 6.07 -14.61 -1.81
N LEU A 62 7.22 -13.96 -1.56
CA LEU A 62 8.49 -14.62 -1.24
C LEU A 62 8.43 -15.41 0.06
N LEU A 63 7.76 -14.86 1.08
CA LEU A 63 7.59 -15.51 2.38
C LEU A 63 6.38 -16.48 2.41
N ARG A 64 5.66 -16.64 1.29
CA ARG A 64 4.44 -17.45 1.16
C ARG A 64 3.39 -17.12 2.23
N GLY A 65 3.24 -15.84 2.53
CA GLY A 65 2.30 -15.34 3.54
C GLY A 65 2.63 -15.73 4.98
N ARG A 66 3.90 -16.01 5.30
CA ARG A 66 4.33 -16.38 6.66
C ARG A 66 5.38 -15.42 7.20
N CYS A 67 5.40 -15.23 8.52
CA CYS A 67 6.48 -14.47 9.16
C CYS A 67 7.82 -15.22 9.01
N ARG A 68 8.90 -14.49 8.70
CA ARG A 68 10.25 -15.07 8.57
C ARG A 68 10.76 -15.72 9.86
N ASN A 69 10.41 -15.17 11.02
CA ASN A 69 10.91 -15.63 12.32
C ASN A 69 10.04 -16.74 12.92
N CYS A 70 8.75 -16.47 13.18
CA CYS A 70 7.86 -17.43 13.84
C CYS A 70 7.01 -18.29 12.90
N ARG A 71 7.09 -18.06 11.57
CA ARG A 71 6.27 -18.76 10.54
C ARG A 71 4.76 -18.64 10.71
N SER A 72 4.28 -17.75 11.58
CA SER A 72 2.85 -17.47 11.71
C SER A 72 2.29 -16.94 10.38
N HIS A 73 1.04 -17.28 10.08
CA HIS A 73 0.37 -16.76 8.89
C HIS A 73 0.11 -15.25 9.00
N ILE A 74 0.41 -14.53 7.92
CA ILE A 74 0.09 -13.12 7.74
C ILE A 74 -1.20 -13.06 6.91
N SER A 75 -2.16 -12.25 7.35
CA SER A 75 -3.47 -12.13 6.68
C SER A 75 -3.33 -11.72 5.22
N LEU A 76 -4.19 -12.26 4.35
CA LEU A 76 -4.27 -11.87 2.93
C LEU A 76 -4.80 -10.44 2.73
N ILE A 77 -5.39 -9.84 3.77
CA ILE A 77 -5.86 -8.44 3.73
C ILE A 77 -4.69 -7.49 3.42
N TYR A 78 -3.51 -7.74 3.98
CA TYR A 78 -2.33 -6.88 3.78
C TYR A 78 -1.93 -6.76 2.29
N PRO A 79 -1.58 -7.86 1.58
CA PRO A 79 -1.23 -7.78 0.16
C PRO A 79 -2.43 -7.41 -0.72
N ALA A 80 -3.67 -7.71 -0.30
CA ALA A 80 -4.87 -7.32 -1.04
C ALA A 80 -5.08 -5.80 -1.05
N VAL A 81 -4.92 -5.12 0.09
CA VAL A 81 -5.00 -3.65 0.19
C VAL A 81 -3.88 -3.00 -0.62
N GLU A 82 -2.67 -3.55 -0.57
CA GLU A 82 -1.54 -3.07 -1.39
C GLU A 82 -1.85 -3.15 -2.88
N LEU A 83 -2.25 -4.33 -3.37
CA LEU A 83 -2.60 -4.54 -4.78
C LEU A 83 -3.79 -3.68 -5.21
N ALA A 84 -4.85 -3.61 -4.40
CA ALA A 84 -6.02 -2.79 -4.69
C ALA A 84 -5.62 -1.31 -4.87
N THR A 85 -4.81 -0.78 -3.95
CA THR A 85 -4.36 0.62 -4.01
C THR A 85 -3.46 0.86 -5.22
N GLY A 86 -2.56 -0.09 -5.54
CA GLY A 86 -1.76 -0.05 -6.77
C GLY A 86 -2.60 0.00 -8.04
N LEU A 87 -3.59 -0.91 -8.16
CA LEU A 87 -4.48 -0.99 -9.32
C LEU A 87 -5.37 0.25 -9.45
N ILE A 88 -5.91 0.77 -8.34
CA ILE A 88 -6.70 2.00 -8.33
C ILE A 88 -5.85 3.19 -8.79
N SER A 89 -4.62 3.31 -8.31
CA SER A 89 -3.70 4.37 -8.74
C SER A 89 -3.45 4.33 -10.25
N MET A 90 -3.20 3.15 -10.82
CA MET A 90 -3.10 3.01 -12.28
C MET A 90 -4.39 3.39 -13.00
N ALA A 91 -5.54 2.92 -12.52
CA ALA A 91 -6.84 3.21 -13.13
C ALA A 91 -7.16 4.71 -13.11
N LEU A 92 -6.82 5.41 -12.02
CA LEU A 92 -6.91 6.87 -11.94
C LEU A 92 -6.03 7.53 -12.99
N LEU A 93 -4.76 7.11 -13.12
CA LEU A 93 -3.85 7.70 -14.10
C LEU A 93 -4.38 7.54 -15.53
N VAL A 94 -4.87 6.34 -15.89
CA VAL A 94 -5.48 6.08 -17.21
C VAL A 94 -6.68 7.01 -17.43
N LYS A 95 -7.57 7.13 -16.43
CA LYS A 95 -8.76 7.98 -16.53
C LYS A 95 -8.40 9.45 -16.70
N PHE A 96 -7.47 9.98 -15.91
CA PHE A 96 -7.05 11.39 -16.00
C PHE A 96 -6.29 11.69 -17.29
N ASN A 97 -5.53 10.72 -17.81
CA ASN A 97 -4.85 10.84 -19.09
C ASN A 97 -5.86 10.91 -20.26
N ILE A 98 -6.86 10.01 -20.28
CA ILE A 98 -7.94 10.02 -21.29
C ILE A 98 -8.75 11.32 -21.24
N LEU A 99 -9.01 11.84 -20.04
CA LEU A 99 -9.82 13.06 -19.84
C LEU A 99 -9.03 14.36 -20.07
N ASN A 100 -7.75 14.31 -20.45
CA ASN A 100 -6.84 15.48 -20.57
C ASN A 100 -6.87 16.39 -19.33
N ALA A 101 -7.07 15.79 -18.16
CA ALA A 101 -7.25 16.53 -16.92
C ALA A 101 -5.91 16.82 -16.25
N ASN A 102 -5.88 17.89 -15.46
CA ASN A 102 -4.64 18.40 -14.87
C ASN A 102 -4.01 17.37 -13.90
N PHE A 103 -2.68 17.26 -13.92
CA PHE A 103 -1.91 16.40 -13.01
C PHE A 103 -2.23 16.56 -11.52
N PRO A 104 -2.51 17.75 -10.96
CA PRO A 104 -2.88 17.90 -9.56
C PRO A 104 -4.16 17.14 -9.19
N SER A 105 -5.12 17.01 -10.12
CA SER A 105 -6.37 16.30 -9.86
C SER A 105 -6.10 14.83 -9.53
N PHE A 106 -5.16 14.18 -10.23
CA PHE A 106 -4.76 12.79 -9.92
C PHE A 106 -4.40 12.60 -8.44
N PHE A 107 -3.56 13.48 -7.88
CA PHE A 107 -3.13 13.38 -6.48
C PHE A 107 -4.28 13.61 -5.50
N VAL A 108 -5.19 14.55 -5.79
CA VAL A 108 -6.37 14.81 -4.95
C VAL A 108 -7.25 13.56 -4.87
N TYR A 109 -7.57 12.94 -6.01
CA TYR A 109 -8.38 11.72 -6.03
C TYR A 109 -7.66 10.53 -5.40
N LEU A 110 -6.35 10.43 -5.57
CA LEU A 110 -5.56 9.36 -4.94
C LEU A 110 -5.59 9.48 -3.41
N ILE A 111 -5.39 10.67 -2.86
CA ILE A 111 -5.48 10.93 -1.41
C ILE A 111 -6.91 10.65 -0.91
N PHE A 112 -7.92 11.12 -1.64
CA PHE A 112 -9.32 10.93 -1.28
C PHE A 112 -9.70 9.45 -1.21
N ILE A 113 -9.36 8.65 -2.24
CA ILE A 113 -9.65 7.22 -2.22
C ILE A 113 -8.84 6.51 -1.15
N SER A 114 -7.57 6.89 -0.94
CA SER A 114 -6.74 6.32 0.13
C SER A 114 -7.36 6.56 1.51
N ALA A 115 -7.92 7.75 1.75
CA ALA A 115 -8.63 8.05 2.98
C ALA A 115 -9.90 7.21 3.15
N LEU A 116 -10.67 6.99 2.08
CA LEU A 116 -11.85 6.11 2.11
C LEU A 116 -11.47 4.66 2.41
N ILE A 117 -10.41 4.13 1.79
CA ILE A 117 -9.88 2.79 2.08
C ILE A 117 -9.42 2.67 3.53
N CYS A 118 -8.94 3.76 4.13
CA CYS A 118 -8.49 3.77 5.51
C CYS A 118 -9.64 3.73 6.54
N ILE A 119 -10.79 4.28 6.18
CA ILE A 119 -11.93 4.48 7.09
C ILE A 119 -12.97 3.35 6.93
N GLY A 120 -13.14 2.84 5.71
CA GLY A 120 -14.06 1.73 5.41
C GLY A 120 -13.51 0.37 5.80
#